data_AF-A0A8T5F4G7-F1
#
_entry.id   AF-A0A8T5F4G7-F1
#
_cell.length_a   1.000
_cell.length_b   1.000
_cell.length_c   1.000
_cell.angle_alpha   90.00
_cell.angle_beta   90.00
_cell.angle_gamma   90.00
#
_symmetry.space_group_name_H-M   'P 1'
#
loop_
_entity.id
_entity.type
_entity.pdbx_description
1 polymer ?
#
loop_
_entity_poly.entity_id
_entity_poly.type
_entity_poly.pdbx_seq_one_letter_code
_entity_poly.pdbx_strand_id
1 'polypeptide(L)'
;MNELIEIQSNNLDVNILYPKDYGFESQYNVIFTTKELVKKNPELVFSFVQATLKGWQYVLDNPTKSQNFVFEYDSGLNVRHQEFMFIESLNYINPEKSVELGTMTKEKWQKLYNELESINEIEQSFNVEEMFTNEFIIKE
;
A
#
# COMPACT_ATOMS: atom_id res chain seq x y z
N MET A 1 0.48 -5.28 11.78
CA MET A 1 1.90 -4.95 12.05
C MET A 1 2.04 -4.31 13.44
N ASN A 2 1.10 -3.41 13.82
CA ASN A 2 1.06 -2.78 15.14
C ASN A 2 1.15 -3.77 16.32
N GLU A 3 0.29 -4.80 16.40
CA GLU A 3 0.30 -5.69 17.58
C GLU A 3 1.59 -6.53 17.69
N LEU A 4 2.13 -6.97 16.54
CA LEU A 4 3.37 -7.74 16.52
C LEU A 4 4.55 -6.95 17.09
N ILE A 5 4.64 -5.67 16.74
CA ILE A 5 5.71 -4.78 17.20
C ILE A 5 5.58 -4.49 18.69
N GLU A 6 4.35 -4.30 19.18
CA GLU A 6 4.10 -4.11 20.61
C GLU A 6 4.53 -5.34 21.43
N ILE A 7 4.15 -6.53 20.99
CA ILE A 7 4.54 -7.80 21.63
C ILE A 7 6.06 -7.97 21.65
N GLN A 8 6.72 -7.76 20.50
CA GLN A 8 8.19 -7.85 20.40
C GLN A 8 8.88 -6.83 21.29
N SER A 9 8.34 -5.61 21.39
CA SER A 9 8.89 -4.56 22.28
C SER A 9 8.80 -4.91 23.76
N ASN A 10 7.87 -5.79 24.14
CA ASN A 10 7.70 -6.32 25.50
C ASN A 10 8.48 -7.62 25.76
N ASN A 11 9.35 -8.05 24.82
CA ASN A 11 10.11 -9.31 24.90
C ASN A 11 9.23 -10.55 25.11
N LEU A 12 8.04 -10.57 24.53
CA LEU A 12 7.16 -11.72 24.57
C LEU A 12 7.42 -12.62 23.35
N ASP A 13 7.59 -13.92 23.60
CA ASP A 13 7.74 -14.92 22.54
C ASP A 13 6.41 -15.12 21.81
N VAL A 14 6.46 -15.08 20.47
CA VAL A 14 5.29 -15.35 19.62
C VAL A 14 5.66 -16.23 18.43
N ASN A 15 4.68 -17.02 18.01
CA ASN A 15 4.72 -17.72 16.74
C ASN A 15 4.05 -16.85 15.68
N ILE A 16 4.76 -16.59 14.59
CA ILE A 16 4.24 -15.80 13.46
C ILE A 16 3.90 -16.77 12.34
N LEU A 17 2.65 -16.72 11.86
CA LEU A 17 2.19 -17.44 10.69
C LEU A 17 1.96 -16.42 9.57
N TYR A 18 2.82 -16.41 8.55
CA TYR A 18 2.65 -15.48 7.44
C TYR A 18 1.72 -16.10 6.38
N PRO A 19 0.69 -15.36 5.90
CA PRO A 19 -0.21 -15.87 4.86
C PRO A 19 0.50 -16.37 3.59
N LYS A 20 1.63 -15.74 3.23
CA LYS A 20 2.47 -16.13 2.08
C LYS A 20 2.98 -17.56 2.18
N ASP A 21 3.26 -18.05 3.39
CA ASP A 21 3.75 -19.41 3.63
C ASP A 21 2.65 -20.46 3.39
N TYR A 22 1.40 -20.01 3.24
CA TYR A 22 0.20 -20.82 2.99
C TYR A 22 -0.47 -20.50 1.64
N GLY A 23 0.25 -19.83 0.72
CA GLY A 23 -0.24 -19.57 -0.64
C GLY A 23 -1.02 -18.25 -0.83
N PHE A 24 -1.09 -17.39 0.19
CA PHE A 24 -1.71 -16.07 0.11
C PHE A 24 -0.63 -14.98 0.11
N GLU A 25 -0.25 -14.53 -1.08
CA GLU A 25 0.84 -13.56 -1.25
C GLU A 25 0.32 -12.17 -1.62
N SER A 26 -0.98 -12.02 -1.87
CA SER A 26 -1.58 -10.75 -2.26
C SER A 26 -1.72 -9.81 -1.07
N GLN A 27 -0.88 -8.77 -1.03
CA GLN A 27 -1.04 -7.64 -0.11
C GLN A 27 -1.15 -6.35 -0.92
N TYR A 28 -2.36 -5.79 -0.97
CA TYR A 28 -2.64 -4.57 -1.73
C TYR A 28 -3.37 -3.57 -0.84
N ASN A 29 -2.66 -2.51 -0.48
CA ASN A 29 -3.31 -1.24 -0.17
C ASN A 29 -3.29 -0.41 -1.45
N VAL A 30 -4.46 0.02 -1.89
CA VAL A 30 -4.61 0.84 -3.10
C VAL A 30 -5.36 2.12 -2.76
N ILE A 31 -5.05 3.17 -3.51
CA ILE A 31 -5.89 4.35 -3.56
C ILE A 31 -6.96 4.10 -4.61
N PHE A 32 -8.22 4.29 -4.25
CA PHE A 32 -9.34 4.10 -5.15
C PHE A 32 -10.24 5.34 -5.20
N THR A 33 -10.98 5.45 -6.29
CA THR A 33 -12.03 6.45 -6.47
C THR A 33 -13.11 5.89 -7.39
N THR A 34 -14.19 6.64 -7.60
CA THR A 34 -15.29 6.21 -8.48
C THR A 34 -14.96 6.46 -9.95
N LYS A 35 -15.46 5.58 -10.83
CA LYS A 35 -15.42 5.81 -12.29
C LYS A 35 -16.09 7.12 -12.69
N GLU A 36 -17.09 7.58 -11.93
CA GLU A 36 -17.75 8.87 -12.14
C GLU A 36 -16.79 10.05 -11.92
N LEU A 37 -16.03 10.04 -10.81
CA LEU A 37 -15.09 11.13 -10.53
C LEU A 37 -13.98 11.20 -11.58
N VAL A 38 -13.45 10.04 -12.00
CA VAL A 38 -12.45 9.94 -13.07
C VAL A 38 -12.95 10.60 -14.35
N LYS A 39 -14.20 10.33 -14.75
CA LYS A 39 -14.79 10.92 -15.96
C LYS A 39 -15.13 12.40 -15.81
N LYS A 40 -15.63 12.79 -14.64
CA LYS A 40 -16.14 14.15 -14.39
C LYS A 40 -15.02 15.16 -14.16
N ASN A 41 -13.93 14.74 -13.51
CA ASN A 41 -12.82 15.61 -13.16
C ASN A 41 -11.46 14.87 -13.18
N PRO A 42 -10.98 14.47 -14.37
CA PRO A 42 -9.72 13.75 -14.50
C PRO A 42 -8.51 14.57 -14.03
N GLU A 43 -8.55 15.91 -14.15
CA GLU A 43 -7.48 16.79 -13.68
C GLU A 43 -7.32 16.76 -12.15
N LEU A 44 -8.44 16.69 -11.41
CA LEU A 44 -8.41 16.53 -9.96
C LEU A 44 -7.80 15.17 -9.57
N VAL A 45 -8.20 14.11 -10.24
CA VAL A 45 -7.66 12.75 -9.99
C VAL A 45 -6.16 12.73 -10.29
N PHE A 46 -5.74 13.26 -11.44
CA PHE A 46 -4.33 13.39 -11.80
C PHE A 46 -3.56 14.17 -10.74
N SER A 47 -4.05 15.35 -10.34
CA SER A 47 -3.36 16.21 -9.37
C SER A 47 -3.21 15.53 -8.01
N PHE A 48 -4.24 14.79 -7.56
CA PHE A 48 -4.19 14.03 -6.32
C PHE A 48 -3.18 12.89 -6.39
N VAL A 49 -3.19 12.10 -7.47
CA VAL A 49 -2.24 10.99 -7.67
C VAL A 49 -0.80 11.53 -7.70
N GLN A 50 -0.54 12.58 -8.47
CA GLN A 50 0.79 13.19 -8.57
C GLN A 50 1.28 13.75 -7.23
N ALA A 51 0.42 14.43 -6.47
CA ALA A 51 0.78 14.93 -5.14
C ALA A 51 1.10 13.78 -4.18
N THR A 52 0.32 12.70 -4.23
CA THR A 52 0.52 11.51 -3.39
C THR A 52 1.81 10.78 -3.72
N LEU A 53 2.09 10.56 -5.01
CA LEU A 53 3.33 9.92 -5.46
C LEU A 53 4.57 10.76 -5.09
N LYS A 54 4.50 12.09 -5.22
CA LYS A 54 5.56 13.00 -4.76
C LYS A 54 5.81 12.88 -3.26
N GLY A 55 4.74 12.78 -2.46
CA GLY A 55 4.83 12.58 -1.01
C GLY A 55 5.53 11.28 -0.66
N TRP A 56 5.12 10.17 -1.26
CA TRP A 56 5.75 8.87 -1.02
C TRP A 56 7.20 8.80 -1.52
N GLN A 57 7.49 9.39 -2.67
CA GLN A 57 8.87 9.48 -3.16
C GLN A 57 9.74 10.29 -2.18
N TYR A 58 9.24 11.41 -1.66
CA TYR A 58 9.94 12.17 -0.62
C TYR A 58 10.21 11.35 0.64
N VAL A 59 9.22 10.55 1.08
CA VAL A 59 9.36 9.65 2.24
C VAL A 59 10.46 8.63 2.03
N LEU A 60 10.50 8.00 0.85
CA LEU A 60 11.53 7.03 0.48
C LEU A 60 12.94 7.67 0.40
N ASP A 61 13.03 8.90 -0.10
CA ASP A 61 14.30 9.62 -0.24
C ASP A 61 14.77 10.26 1.08
N ASN A 62 13.85 10.53 2.02
CA ASN A 62 14.12 11.25 3.27
C ASN A 62 13.48 10.56 4.49
N PRO A 63 13.77 9.27 4.77
CA PRO A 63 13.08 8.51 5.81
C PRO A 63 13.23 9.14 7.21
N THR A 64 14.44 9.58 7.58
CA THR A 64 14.72 10.21 8.89
C THR A 64 13.97 11.53 9.10
N LYS A 65 13.75 12.32 8.03
CA LYS A 65 12.94 13.55 8.16
C LYS A 65 11.45 13.21 8.22
N SER A 66 11.05 12.22 7.44
CA SER A 66 9.65 11.87 7.26
C SER A 66 9.03 11.15 8.46
N GLN A 67 9.84 10.46 9.28
CA GLN A 67 9.37 9.86 10.53
C GLN A 67 8.72 10.90 11.46
N ASN A 68 9.16 12.16 11.41
CA ASN A 68 8.65 13.22 12.27
C ASN A 68 7.23 13.66 11.88
N PHE A 69 6.83 13.48 10.62
CA PHE A 69 5.50 13.85 10.17
C PHE A 69 4.42 13.09 10.93
N VAL A 70 4.66 11.83 11.33
CA VAL A 70 3.70 11.03 12.09
C VAL A 70 3.31 11.71 13.41
N PHE A 71 4.29 12.33 14.08
CA PHE A 71 4.07 13.00 15.37
C PHE A 71 3.39 14.37 15.25
N GLU A 72 3.39 14.97 14.05
CA GLU A 72 2.66 16.23 13.81
C GLU A 72 1.14 16.01 13.83
N TYR A 73 0.67 14.83 13.42
CA TYR A 73 -0.76 14.51 13.32
C TYR A 73 -1.33 13.81 14.56
N ASP A 74 -0.51 13.09 15.33
CA ASP A 74 -0.93 12.51 16.60
C ASP A 74 0.22 12.48 17.62
N SER A 75 0.14 13.40 18.59
CA SER A 75 1.12 13.56 19.67
C SER A 75 0.93 12.56 20.82
N GLY A 76 -0.15 11.78 20.83
CA GLY A 76 -0.39 10.73 21.83
C GLY A 76 0.32 9.42 21.52
N LEU A 77 0.95 9.31 20.34
CA LEU A 77 1.59 8.08 19.91
C LEU A 77 2.92 7.82 20.63
N ASN A 78 3.18 6.54 20.93
CA ASN A 78 4.47 6.11 21.44
C ASN A 78 5.54 6.30 20.36
N VAL A 79 6.49 7.21 20.60
CA VAL A 79 7.53 7.61 19.63
C VAL A 79 8.31 6.43 19.09
N ARG A 80 8.84 5.59 19.99
CA ARG A 80 9.69 4.46 19.60
C ARG A 80 8.91 3.41 18.81
N HIS A 81 7.64 3.18 19.17
CA HIS A 81 6.77 2.28 18.42
C HIS A 81 6.50 2.80 17.00
N GLN A 82 6.22 4.09 16.85
CA GLN A 82 5.95 4.70 15.54
C GLN A 82 7.19 4.77 14.67
N GLU A 83 8.37 5.04 15.23
CA GLU A 83 9.63 4.99 14.50
C GLU A 83 9.87 3.59 13.93
N PHE A 84 9.65 2.54 14.75
CA PHE A 84 9.79 1.17 14.30
C PHE A 84 8.77 0.83 13.20
N MET A 85 7.48 1.15 13.43
CA MET A 85 6.40 0.98 12.46
C MET A 85 6.70 1.67 11.13
N PHE A 86 7.20 2.91 11.18
CA PHE A 86 7.56 3.69 10.00
C PHE A 86 8.66 3.00 9.21
N ILE A 87 9.77 2.62 9.86
CA ILE A 87 10.89 1.92 9.20
C ILE A 87 10.42 0.62 8.55
N GLU A 88 9.65 -0.20 9.26
CA GLU A 88 9.13 -1.46 8.70
C GLU A 88 8.22 -1.23 7.50
N SER A 89 7.38 -0.20 7.54
CA SER A 89 6.45 0.11 6.45
C SER A 89 7.14 0.51 5.15
N LEU A 90 8.36 1.06 5.20
CA LEU A 90 9.11 1.47 4.01
C LEU A 90 9.36 0.30 3.04
N ASN A 91 9.50 -0.91 3.58
CA ASN A 91 9.72 -2.12 2.79
C ASN A 91 8.53 -2.48 1.88
N TYR A 92 7.35 -1.92 2.15
CA TYR A 92 6.11 -2.25 1.45
C TYR A 92 5.64 -1.18 0.45
N ILE A 93 6.22 0.03 0.47
CA ILE A 93 5.79 1.15 -0.39
C ILE A 93 6.25 0.94 -1.84
N ASN A 94 7.50 0.51 -2.04
CA ASN A 94 8.02 0.16 -3.36
C ASN A 94 8.99 -1.04 -3.29
N PRO A 95 8.47 -2.27 -3.05
CA PRO A 95 9.31 -3.45 -2.88
C PRO A 95 10.05 -3.84 -4.16
N GLU A 96 9.47 -3.58 -5.33
CA GLU A 96 10.06 -3.86 -6.64
C GLU A 96 10.59 -2.58 -7.28
N LYS A 97 11.82 -2.18 -6.94
CA LYS A 97 12.43 -0.93 -7.42
C LYS A 97 12.55 -0.80 -8.95
N SER A 98 12.41 -1.90 -9.69
CA SER A 98 12.35 -1.92 -11.16
C SER A 98 11.02 -1.43 -11.73
N VAL A 99 10.00 -1.31 -10.89
CA VAL A 99 8.66 -0.83 -11.24
C VAL A 99 8.50 0.59 -10.67
N GLU A 100 7.92 1.48 -11.47
CA GLU A 100 7.68 2.85 -11.03
C GLU A 100 6.67 2.89 -9.88
N LEU A 101 6.95 3.74 -8.89
CA LEU A 101 6.12 3.90 -7.69
C LEU A 101 4.65 4.13 -8.06
N GLY A 102 3.76 3.37 -7.43
CA GLY A 102 2.32 3.44 -7.67
C GLY A 102 1.81 2.65 -8.87
N THR A 103 2.69 2.07 -9.69
CA THR A 103 2.28 1.26 -10.84
C THR A 103 1.57 -0.01 -10.38
N MET A 104 0.39 -0.24 -10.96
CA MET A 104 -0.35 -1.48 -10.80
C MET A 104 -0.13 -2.39 -12.02
N THR A 105 0.00 -3.69 -11.80
CA THR A 105 0.20 -4.66 -12.88
C THR A 105 -0.96 -5.65 -12.95
N LYS A 106 -1.30 -6.09 -14.17
CA LYS A 106 -2.31 -7.12 -14.39
C LYS A 106 -2.00 -8.40 -13.62
N GLU A 107 -0.73 -8.80 -13.61
CA GLU A 107 -0.28 -10.03 -12.93
C GLU A 107 -0.64 -10.01 -11.43
N LYS A 108 -0.38 -8.89 -10.75
CA LYS A 108 -0.70 -8.69 -9.34
C LYS A 108 -2.21 -8.75 -9.07
N TRP A 109 -3.01 -8.08 -9.90
CA TRP A 109 -4.47 -8.12 -9.80
C TRP A 109 -5.05 -9.49 -10.13
N GLN A 110 -4.50 -10.20 -11.12
CA GLN A 110 -4.93 -11.55 -11.47
C GLN A 110 -4.64 -12.54 -10.34
N LYS A 111 -3.49 -12.38 -9.66
CA LYS A 111 -3.15 -13.18 -8.50
C LYS A 111 -4.17 -12.99 -7.36
N LEU A 112 -4.50 -11.74 -7.04
CA LEU A 112 -5.55 -11.44 -6.05
C LEU A 112 -6.90 -12.06 -6.43
N TYR A 113 -7.30 -11.91 -7.70
CA TYR A 113 -8.53 -12.52 -8.21
C TYR A 113 -8.53 -14.04 -8.00
N ASN A 114 -7.45 -14.72 -8.38
CA ASN A 114 -7.34 -16.18 -8.24
C ASN A 114 -7.37 -16.62 -6.76
N GLU A 115 -6.71 -15.87 -5.87
CA GLU A 115 -6.74 -16.15 -4.42
C GLU A 115 -8.17 -16.02 -3.87
N LEU A 116 -8.90 -14.95 -4.21
CA LEU A 116 -10.29 -14.75 -3.79
C LEU A 116 -11.25 -15.79 -4.41
N GLU A 117 -11.05 -16.14 -5.68
CA GLU A 117 -11.82 -17.16 -6.36
C GLU A 117 -11.61 -18.54 -5.70
N SER A 118 -10.38 -18.86 -5.28
CA SER A 118 -10.07 -20.14 -4.62
C SER A 118 -10.81 -20.37 -3.29
N ILE A 119 -11.24 -19.30 -2.63
CA ILE A 119 -12.01 -19.32 -1.39
C ILE A 119 -13.51 -19.03 -1.60
N ASN A 120 -13.97 -18.94 -2.85
CA ASN A 120 -15.35 -18.64 -3.24
C ASN A 120 -15.85 -17.24 -2.81
N GLU A 121 -14.96 -16.26 -2.71
CA GLU A 121 -15.31 -14.86 -2.40
C GLU A 121 -15.63 -14.03 -3.67
N ILE A 122 -15.62 -14.66 -4.84
CA ILE A 122 -15.99 -14.05 -6.13
C ILE A 122 -17.34 -14.61 -6.57
N GLU A 123 -18.40 -13.81 -6.42
CA GLU A 123 -19.76 -14.19 -6.87
C GLU A 123 -19.89 -14.16 -8.40
N GLN A 124 -19.23 -13.20 -9.06
CA GLN A 124 -19.27 -13.01 -10.51
C GLN A 124 -17.87 -12.73 -11.05
N SER A 125 -17.47 -13.48 -12.08
CA SER A 125 -16.21 -13.25 -12.78
C SER A 125 -16.19 -11.87 -13.45
N PHE A 126 -15.05 -11.18 -13.37
CA PHE A 126 -14.82 -9.88 -14.02
C PHE A 126 -13.42 -9.80 -14.64
N ASN A 127 -13.23 -8.87 -15.57
CA ASN A 127 -11.91 -8.58 -16.12
C ASN A 127 -11.12 -7.71 -15.13
N VAL A 128 -10.01 -8.24 -14.60
CA VAL A 128 -9.14 -7.52 -13.66
C VAL A 128 -8.53 -6.25 -14.24
N GLU A 129 -8.39 -6.15 -15.57
CA GLU A 129 -7.89 -4.92 -16.23
C GLU A 129 -8.86 -3.74 -16.09
N GLU A 130 -10.13 -3.98 -15.77
CA GLU A 130 -11.10 -2.91 -15.52
C GLU A 130 -11.04 -2.36 -14.08
N MET A 131 -10.27 -3.00 -13.20
CA MET A 131 -10.19 -2.66 -11.77
C MET A 131 -9.11 -1.64 -11.46
N PHE A 132 -8.20 -1.35 -12.40
CA PHE A 132 -7.14 -0.38 -12.20
C PHE A 132 -6.82 0.40 -13.47
N THR A 133 -6.15 1.54 -13.30
CA THR A 133 -5.60 2.35 -14.40
C THR A 133 -4.28 2.96 -13.95
N ASN A 134 -3.31 3.03 -14.85
CA ASN A 134 -2.03 3.68 -14.63
C ASN A 134 -1.95 5.06 -15.33
N GLU A 135 -3.04 5.52 -15.95
CA GLU A 135 -3.07 6.76 -16.75
C GLU A 135 -2.71 8.03 -15.96
N PHE A 136 -2.81 7.98 -14.63
CA PHE A 136 -2.55 9.12 -13.75
C PHE A 136 -1.16 9.10 -13.09
N ILE A 137 -0.33 8.10 -13.39
CA ILE A 137 0.99 7.91 -12.75
C ILE A 137 2.06 8.79 -13.41
N ILE A 138 2.03 8.94 -14.73
CA ILE A 138 3.00 9.74 -15.49
C ILE A 138 2.24 10.73 -16.37
N LYS A 139 2.78 11.93 -16.54
CA LYS A 139 2.33 12.86 -17.58
C LYS A 139 3.15 12.59 -18.85
N GLU A 140 2.49 12.33 -19.98
CA GLU A 140 3.10 12.64 -21.29
C GLU A 140 3.35 14.15 -21.43
#